data_AF-A0A953MUB7-F1
#
_entry.id   AF-A0A953MUB7-F1
#
_cell.length_a   1.000
_cell.length_b   1.000
_cell.length_c   1.000
_cell.angle_alpha   90.00
_cell.angle_beta   90.00
_cell.angle_gamma   90.00
#
_symmetry.space_group_name_H-M   'P 1'
#
loop_
_entity.id
_entity.type
_entity.pdbx_description
1 polymer ?
#
loop_
_entity_poly.entity_id
_entity_poly.type
_entity_poly.pdbx_seq_one_letter_code
_entity_poly.pdbx_strand_id
1 'polypeptide(L)'
;LTIAIEIGMLLAVFLFMRRMAMVTNVGVFTREFNDEEERLDPMSIDKRNIPEGVEVYEINGPFFFGAASKFKEAIDQVAKPPKVRIIRMRNVPAIDSTGIYSLEELLKSSQKEGTELIFSGIHAQPMFVLEGSGFFKKVNPADICGNIDLALARAKELIEIREK
;
A
#
# COMPACT_ATOMS: atom_id res chain seq x y z
N LEU A 1 -26.31 36.41 14.31
CA LEU A 1 -26.73 35.00 14.16
C LEU A 1 -26.26 34.41 12.83
N THR A 2 -26.46 35.10 11.71
CA THR A 2 -26.04 34.69 10.35
C THR A 2 -24.53 34.51 10.17
N ILE A 3 -23.72 35.46 10.64
CA ILE A 3 -22.24 35.39 10.50
C ILE A 3 -21.65 34.13 11.15
N ALA A 4 -22.17 33.71 12.30
CA ALA A 4 -21.70 32.50 12.98
C ALA A 4 -22.02 31.22 12.19
N ILE A 5 -23.17 31.19 11.51
CA ILE A 5 -23.58 30.07 10.66
C ILE A 5 -22.71 30.02 9.39
N GLU A 6 -22.41 31.18 8.80
CA GLU A 6 -21.54 31.28 7.60
C GLU A 6 -20.11 30.79 7.90
N ILE A 7 -19.52 31.24 9.02
CA ILE A 7 -18.20 30.78 9.45
C ILE A 7 -18.23 29.28 9.77
N GLY A 8 -19.28 28.79 10.42
CA GLY A 8 -19.46 27.38 10.73
C GLY A 8 -19.56 26.50 9.48
N MET A 9 -20.30 26.93 8.46
CA MET A 9 -20.41 26.22 7.18
C MET A 9 -19.09 26.22 6.42
N LEU A 10 -18.38 27.34 6.38
CA LEU A 10 -17.05 27.42 5.74
C LEU A 10 -16.04 26.48 6.42
N LEU A 11 -16.00 26.47 7.75
CA LEU A 11 -15.16 25.53 8.51
C LEU A 11 -15.58 24.08 8.28
N ALA A 12 -16.87 23.77 8.23
CA ALA A 12 -17.36 22.43 7.96
C ALA A 12 -16.99 21.94 6.55
N VAL A 13 -17.12 22.81 5.53
CA VAL A 13 -16.71 22.51 4.15
C VAL A 13 -15.20 22.34 4.07
N PHE A 14 -14.42 23.19 4.73
CA PHE A 14 -12.96 23.06 4.78
C PHE A 14 -12.51 21.79 5.49
N LEU A 15 -13.11 21.46 6.65
CA LEU A 15 -12.84 20.21 7.37
C LEU A 15 -13.30 18.98 6.59
N PHE A 16 -14.39 19.07 5.83
CA PHE A 16 -14.84 18.01 4.95
C PHE A 16 -13.89 17.81 3.77
N MET A 17 -13.42 18.89 3.14
CA MET A 17 -12.38 18.83 2.12
C MET A 17 -11.08 18.28 2.68
N ARG A 18 -10.65 18.71 3.87
CA ARG A 18 -9.50 18.14 4.60
C ARG A 18 -9.73 16.66 4.89
N ARG A 19 -10.91 16.25 5.33
CA ARG A 19 -11.26 14.85 5.60
C ARG A 19 -11.27 14.02 4.32
N MET A 20 -11.85 14.51 3.23
CA MET A 20 -11.80 13.84 1.93
C MET A 20 -10.36 13.70 1.44
N ALA A 21 -9.54 14.76 1.57
CA ALA A 21 -8.11 14.75 1.29
C ALA A 21 -7.31 13.77 2.19
N MET A 22 -7.72 13.61 3.46
CA MET A 22 -7.12 12.65 4.39
C MET A 22 -7.67 11.21 4.25
N VAL A 23 -8.87 11.02 3.69
CA VAL A 23 -9.39 9.70 3.29
C VAL A 23 -8.80 9.30 1.93
N THR A 24 -8.43 10.28 1.10
CA THR A 24 -7.48 10.14 -0.02
C THR A 24 -6.03 10.33 0.44
N ASN A 25 -5.73 10.09 1.72
CA ASN A 25 -4.35 10.00 2.15
C ASN A 25 -3.81 8.66 1.70
N VAL A 26 -3.21 8.73 0.52
CA VAL A 26 -2.19 7.82 0.05
C VAL A 26 -1.00 8.02 0.99
N GLY A 27 -1.14 7.51 2.20
CA GLY A 27 -0.02 7.30 3.10
C GLY A 27 0.63 6.02 2.60
N VAL A 28 1.76 6.17 1.92
CA VAL A 28 2.68 5.06 1.76
C VAL A 28 3.46 5.04 3.04
N PHE A 29 3.03 4.17 3.95
CA PHE A 29 3.67 4.01 5.24
C PHE A 29 4.96 3.23 5.02
N THR A 30 6.02 3.93 4.62
CA THR A 30 7.39 3.48 4.85
C THR A 30 7.70 3.73 6.31
N ARG A 31 8.30 2.76 6.99
CA ARG A 31 8.60 2.82 8.43
C ARG A 31 9.79 3.74 8.75
N GLU A 32 9.80 4.96 8.23
CA GLU A 32 10.69 6.05 8.66
C GLU A 32 9.97 7.24 9.29
N PHE A 33 8.63 7.33 9.22
CA PHE A 33 7.90 8.44 9.85
C PHE A 33 7.14 7.99 11.09
N ASN A 34 7.68 8.45 12.22
CA ASN A 34 7.23 8.20 13.58
C ASN A 34 6.14 9.22 13.95
N ASP A 35 4.88 8.94 13.62
CA ASP A 35 3.75 9.78 14.05
C ASP A 35 2.90 9.06 15.11
N GLU A 36 2.82 9.68 16.29
CA GLU A 36 2.30 9.11 17.53
C GLU A 36 0.76 8.97 17.61
N GLU A 37 0.03 9.31 16.54
CA GLU A 37 -1.45 9.36 16.57
C GLU A 37 -2.15 8.02 16.29
N GLU A 38 -1.43 6.99 15.82
CA GLU A 38 -2.05 5.73 15.34
C GLU A 38 -2.05 4.56 16.36
N ARG A 39 -1.93 4.86 17.67
CA ARG A 39 -1.90 3.85 18.76
C ARG A 39 -3.24 3.14 19.04
N LEU A 40 -4.28 3.34 18.21
CA LEU A 40 -5.66 2.91 18.48
C LEU A 40 -6.25 1.85 17.52
N ASP A 41 -5.56 1.42 16.46
CA ASP A 41 -6.04 0.30 15.60
C ASP A 41 -5.56 -1.06 16.14
N PRO A 42 -6.44 -2.02 16.50
CA PRO A 42 -6.06 -3.39 16.85
C PRO A 42 -5.36 -4.17 15.72
N MET A 43 -5.47 -3.70 14.47
CA MET A 43 -4.87 -4.29 13.27
C MET A 43 -3.57 -3.60 12.82
N SER A 44 -3.10 -2.60 13.58
CA SER A 44 -1.85 -1.89 13.32
C SER A 44 -0.66 -2.85 13.30
N ILE A 45 0.27 -2.59 12.39
CA ILE A 45 1.44 -3.44 12.12
C ILE A 45 2.39 -3.50 13.33
N ASP A 46 2.33 -2.51 14.23
CA ASP A 46 3.20 -2.38 15.41
C ASP A 46 3.19 -3.58 16.37
N LYS A 47 2.19 -4.47 16.30
CA LYS A 47 2.16 -5.71 17.10
C LYS A 47 2.67 -6.96 16.37
N ARG A 48 3.05 -6.87 15.09
CA ARG A 48 3.49 -8.02 14.29
C ARG A 48 5.01 -7.98 14.08
N ASN A 49 5.68 -9.08 14.42
CA ASN A 49 7.11 -9.27 14.18
C ASN A 49 7.36 -9.40 12.66
N ILE A 50 7.76 -8.31 12.02
CA ILE A 50 8.22 -8.29 10.63
C ILE A 50 9.62 -8.91 10.59
N PRO A 51 9.88 -9.93 9.76
CA PRO A 51 11.21 -10.52 9.62
C PRO A 51 12.23 -9.50 9.07
N GLU A 52 13.50 -9.68 9.42
CA GLU A 52 14.58 -8.84 8.89
C GLU A 52 14.68 -8.96 7.35
N GLY A 53 14.81 -7.83 6.66
CA GLY A 53 14.82 -7.79 5.20
C GLY A 53 13.43 -7.85 4.53
N VAL A 54 12.34 -7.82 5.32
CA VAL A 54 10.98 -7.63 4.81
C VAL A 54 10.54 -6.18 5.03
N GLU A 55 10.02 -5.56 3.98
CA GLU A 55 9.40 -4.24 4.03
C GLU A 55 7.91 -4.35 3.74
N VAL A 56 7.07 -3.62 4.48
CA VAL A 56 5.62 -3.65 4.31
C VAL A 56 5.13 -2.26 3.98
N TYR A 57 4.47 -2.12 2.83
CA TYR A 57 3.79 -0.90 2.41
C TYR A 57 2.29 -1.10 2.47
N GLU A 58 1.59 -0.09 2.95
CA GLU A 58 0.13 -0.06 2.91
C GLU A 58 -0.33 1.04 1.96
N ILE A 59 -1.23 0.68 1.05
CA ILE A 59 -1.89 1.62 0.16
C ILE A 59 -3.29 1.89 0.72
N ASN A 60 -3.54 3.16 1.03
CA ASN A 60 -4.81 3.62 1.56
C ASN A 60 -5.57 4.44 0.52
N GLY A 61 -6.84 4.09 0.31
CA GLY A 61 -7.73 4.76 -0.62
C GLY A 61 -7.63 4.23 -2.05
N PRO A 62 -8.44 4.79 -2.97
CA PRO A 62 -8.44 4.40 -4.38
C PRO A 62 -7.06 4.59 -5.02
N PHE A 63 -6.56 3.54 -5.69
CA PHE A 63 -5.24 3.54 -6.31
C PHE A 63 -5.30 4.05 -7.75
N PHE A 64 -5.43 5.37 -7.87
CA PHE A 64 -5.43 6.11 -9.15
C PHE A 64 -4.13 6.90 -9.32
N PHE A 65 -4.06 7.76 -10.35
CA PHE A 65 -2.86 8.56 -10.66
C PHE A 65 -2.21 9.25 -9.44
N GLY A 66 -2.98 9.98 -8.64
CA GLY A 66 -2.41 10.69 -7.47
C GLY A 66 -1.81 9.76 -6.42
N ALA A 67 -2.40 8.57 -6.25
CA ALA A 67 -1.91 7.56 -5.32
C ALA A 67 -0.69 6.83 -5.87
N ALA A 68 -0.74 6.47 -7.15
CA ALA A 68 0.36 5.88 -7.89
C ALA A 68 1.63 6.73 -7.83
N SER A 69 1.52 8.04 -8.06
CA SER A 69 2.69 8.95 -8.03
C SER A 69 3.33 9.00 -6.64
N LYS A 70 2.55 9.23 -5.60
CA LYS A 70 3.05 9.25 -4.21
C LYS A 70 3.67 7.90 -3.79
N PHE A 71 3.07 6.80 -4.24
CA PHE A 71 3.58 5.47 -3.96
C PHE A 71 4.93 5.21 -4.60
N LYS A 72 5.13 5.66 -5.85
CA LYS A 72 6.43 5.59 -6.50
C LYS A 72 7.48 6.41 -5.76
N GLU A 73 7.16 7.65 -5.40
CA GLU A 73 8.07 8.55 -4.66
C GLU A 73 8.50 7.94 -3.32
N ALA A 74 7.60 7.30 -2.58
CA ALA A 74 7.91 6.69 -1.29
C ALA A 74 8.78 5.44 -1.40
N ILE A 75 8.67 4.68 -2.50
CA ILE A 75 9.52 3.51 -2.76
C ILE A 75 10.92 3.92 -3.21
N ASP A 76 11.02 4.97 -4.03
CA ASP A 76 12.29 5.48 -4.54
C ASP A 76 13.16 6.11 -3.43
N GLN A 77 12.58 6.46 -2.28
CA GLN A 77 13.31 7.00 -1.12
C GLN A 77 14.08 5.94 -0.33
N VAL A 78 13.86 4.65 -0.56
CA VAL A 78 14.52 3.59 0.20
C VAL A 78 15.94 3.36 -0.30
N ALA A 79 16.92 3.70 0.55
CA ALA A 79 18.34 3.65 0.21
C ALA A 79 18.91 2.22 -0.01
N LYS A 80 18.24 1.17 0.51
CA LYS A 80 18.64 -0.23 0.32
C LYS A 80 17.44 -1.09 -0.06
N PRO A 81 17.49 -1.81 -1.20
CA PRO A 81 16.38 -2.67 -1.61
C PRO A 81 16.20 -3.82 -0.60
N PRO A 82 14.96 -4.07 -0.11
CA PRO A 82 14.69 -5.17 0.80
C PRO A 82 14.76 -6.53 0.08
N LYS A 83 14.85 -7.64 0.83
CA LYS A 83 14.78 -8.99 0.24
C LYS A 83 13.36 -9.29 -0.26
N VAL A 84 12.36 -8.89 0.52
CA VAL A 84 10.93 -9.09 0.23
C VAL A 84 10.17 -7.81 0.54
N ARG A 85 9.24 -7.44 -0.33
CA ARG A 85 8.37 -6.27 -0.17
C ARG A 85 6.91 -6.69 -0.25
N ILE A 86 6.15 -6.41 0.81
CA ILE A 86 4.72 -6.73 0.92
C ILE A 86 3.92 -5.46 0.64
N ILE A 87 3.01 -5.52 -0.33
CA ILE A 87 2.08 -4.45 -0.67
C ILE A 87 0.69 -4.81 -0.14
N ARG A 88 0.22 -4.08 0.88
CA ARG A 88 -1.13 -4.21 1.46
C ARG A 88 -2.10 -3.34 0.68
N MET A 89 -3.06 -3.98 0.03
CA MET A 89 -4.12 -3.35 -0.76
C MET A 89 -5.49 -3.43 -0.07
N ARG A 90 -5.53 -3.80 1.21
CA ARG A 90 -6.79 -3.96 2.00
C ARG A 90 -7.65 -2.70 2.07
N ASN A 91 -7.06 -1.53 1.86
CA ASN A 91 -7.75 -0.25 1.90
C ASN A 91 -7.86 0.38 0.51
N VAL A 92 -7.64 -0.42 -0.56
CA VAL A 92 -7.76 -0.01 -1.96
C VAL A 92 -9.10 -0.53 -2.51
N PRO A 93 -10.18 0.28 -2.47
CA PRO A 93 -11.48 -0.15 -2.98
C PRO A 93 -11.54 -0.17 -4.51
N ALA A 94 -10.67 0.60 -5.18
CA ALA A 94 -10.65 0.71 -6.63
C ALA A 94 -9.24 1.01 -7.17
N ILE A 95 -8.96 0.55 -8.40
CA ILE A 95 -7.75 0.85 -9.19
C ILE A 95 -8.13 1.24 -10.62
N ASP A 96 -7.35 2.13 -11.25
CA ASP A 96 -7.48 2.53 -12.65
C ASP A 96 -6.28 2.05 -13.49
N SER A 97 -6.28 2.36 -14.79
CA SER A 97 -5.17 2.01 -15.69
C SER A 97 -3.82 2.57 -15.25
N THR A 98 -3.82 3.74 -14.60
CA THR A 98 -2.59 4.36 -14.08
C THR A 98 -2.06 3.56 -12.90
N GLY A 99 -2.91 3.20 -11.95
CA GLY A 99 -2.55 2.36 -10.82
C GLY A 99 -1.96 1.02 -11.28
N ILE A 100 -2.58 0.38 -12.28
CA ILE A 100 -2.03 -0.87 -12.85
C ILE A 100 -0.64 -0.63 -13.43
N TYR A 101 -0.46 0.41 -14.25
CA TYR A 101 0.84 0.74 -14.83
C TYR A 101 1.91 0.95 -13.75
N SER A 102 1.56 1.62 -12.65
CA SER A 102 2.48 1.81 -11.52
C SER A 102 2.83 0.51 -10.80
N LEU A 103 1.89 -0.42 -10.63
CA LEU A 103 2.21 -1.76 -10.10
C LEU A 103 3.11 -2.55 -11.06
N GLU A 104 2.93 -2.40 -12.37
CA GLU A 104 3.80 -3.05 -13.36
C GLU A 104 5.21 -2.47 -13.36
N GLU A 105 5.36 -1.15 -13.23
CA GLU A 105 6.67 -0.53 -13.05
C GLU A 105 7.34 -1.02 -11.77
N LEU A 106 6.59 -1.08 -10.66
CA LEU A 106 7.09 -1.61 -9.39
C LEU A 106 7.57 -3.06 -9.53
N LEU A 107 6.81 -3.90 -10.23
CA LEU A 107 7.17 -5.29 -10.46
C LEU A 107 8.49 -5.39 -11.23
N LYS A 108 8.65 -4.57 -12.28
CA LYS A 108 9.88 -4.52 -13.08
C LYS A 108 11.07 -3.98 -12.29
N SER A 109 10.91 -2.93 -11.49
CA SER A 109 12.00 -2.39 -10.68
C SER A 109 12.43 -3.37 -9.59
N SER A 110 11.46 -3.95 -8.89
CA SER A 110 11.72 -4.94 -7.82
C SER A 110 12.44 -6.17 -8.36
N GLN A 111 12.05 -6.68 -9.55
CA GLN A 111 12.78 -7.78 -10.21
C GLN A 111 14.23 -7.41 -10.55
N LYS A 112 14.49 -6.19 -11.01
CA LYS A 112 15.87 -5.71 -11.30
C LYS A 112 16.71 -5.59 -10.03
N GLU A 113 16.09 -5.20 -8.93
CA GLU A 113 16.71 -5.08 -7.61
C GLU A 113 16.86 -6.43 -6.91
N GLY A 114 16.27 -7.50 -7.45
CA GLY A 114 16.20 -8.81 -6.79
C GLY A 114 15.33 -8.78 -5.53
N THR A 115 14.35 -7.89 -5.47
CA THR A 115 13.34 -7.80 -4.41
C THR A 115 12.12 -8.63 -4.81
N GLU A 116 11.70 -9.56 -3.96
CA GLU A 116 10.46 -10.32 -4.16
C GLU A 116 9.24 -9.49 -3.76
N LEU A 117 8.17 -9.50 -4.54
CA LEU A 117 6.93 -8.76 -4.26
C LEU A 117 5.80 -9.68 -3.86
N ILE A 118 5.15 -9.36 -2.74
CA ILE A 118 3.95 -10.05 -2.27
C ILE A 118 2.80 -9.04 -2.17
N PHE A 119 1.64 -9.39 -2.69
CA PHE A 119 0.43 -8.57 -2.58
C PHE A 119 -0.52 -9.17 -1.54
N SER A 120 -1.17 -8.32 -0.74
CA SER A 120 -2.11 -8.78 0.29
C SER A 120 -3.41 -7.98 0.33
N GLY A 121 -4.53 -8.68 0.52
CA GLY A 121 -5.84 -8.04 0.76
C GLY A 121 -6.41 -7.30 -0.44
N ILE A 122 -6.26 -7.84 -1.65
CA ILE A 122 -6.80 -7.24 -2.87
C ILE A 122 -8.34 -7.34 -2.87
N HIS A 123 -9.02 -6.20 -3.05
CA HIS A 123 -10.48 -6.13 -3.15
C HIS A 123 -11.01 -6.63 -4.51
N ALA A 124 -12.32 -6.87 -4.59
CA ALA A 124 -12.96 -7.42 -5.78
C ALA A 124 -12.75 -6.59 -7.06
N GLN A 125 -12.90 -5.26 -7.01
CA GLN A 125 -12.68 -4.41 -8.19
C GLN A 125 -11.21 -4.44 -8.65
N PRO A 126 -10.21 -4.22 -7.77
CA PRO A 126 -8.82 -4.35 -8.18
C PRO A 126 -8.47 -5.74 -8.69
N MET A 127 -8.98 -6.80 -8.06
CA MET A 127 -8.76 -8.18 -8.50
C MET A 127 -9.20 -8.38 -9.95
N PHE A 128 -10.44 -7.99 -10.29
CA PHE A 128 -11.00 -8.12 -11.63
C PHE A 128 -10.20 -7.35 -12.68
N VAL A 129 -9.80 -6.12 -12.35
CA VAL A 129 -9.06 -5.25 -13.27
C VAL A 129 -7.62 -5.74 -13.47
N LEU A 130 -6.95 -6.23 -12.43
CA LEU A 130 -5.61 -6.82 -12.50
C LEU A 130 -5.60 -8.14 -13.27
N GLU A 131 -6.66 -8.95 -13.15
CA GLU A 131 -6.83 -10.15 -13.95
C GLU A 131 -7.00 -9.79 -15.44
N GLY A 132 -7.90 -8.84 -15.73
CA GLY A 132 -8.16 -8.37 -17.09
C GLY A 132 -6.96 -7.72 -17.79
N SER A 133 -6.06 -7.07 -17.03
CA SER A 133 -4.82 -6.50 -17.57
C SER A 133 -3.72 -7.55 -17.80
N GLY A 134 -3.89 -8.77 -17.30
CA GLY A 134 -2.86 -9.80 -17.32
C GLY A 134 -1.74 -9.57 -16.31
N PHE A 135 -1.94 -8.69 -15.32
CA PHE A 135 -0.96 -8.42 -14.26
C PHE A 135 -0.56 -9.70 -13.52
N PHE A 136 -1.53 -10.53 -13.14
CA PHE A 136 -1.28 -11.78 -12.42
C PHE A 136 -0.51 -12.83 -13.23
N LYS A 137 -0.37 -12.69 -14.55
CA LYS A 137 0.51 -13.57 -15.35
C LYS A 137 2.00 -13.27 -15.13
N LYS A 138 2.31 -12.09 -14.59
CA LYS A 138 3.68 -11.61 -14.32
C LYS A 138 4.11 -11.85 -12.86
N VAL A 139 3.17 -12.21 -11.99
CA VAL A 139 3.36 -12.44 -10.56
C VAL A 139 3.16 -13.92 -10.27
N ASN A 140 3.93 -14.48 -9.34
CA ASN A 140 3.70 -15.85 -8.90
C ASN A 140 2.38 -15.91 -8.11
N PRO A 141 1.45 -16.83 -8.44
CA PRO A 141 0.18 -16.97 -7.70
C PRO A 141 0.36 -17.14 -6.18
N ALA A 142 1.46 -17.75 -5.74
CA ALA A 142 1.76 -17.94 -4.32
C ALA A 142 2.05 -16.62 -3.57
N ASP A 143 2.39 -15.56 -4.30
CA ASP A 143 2.72 -14.25 -3.74
C ASP A 143 1.50 -13.31 -3.71
N ILE A 144 0.30 -13.83 -4.03
CA ILE A 144 -0.98 -13.14 -3.90
C ILE A 144 -1.72 -13.72 -2.70
N CYS A 145 -1.71 -12.98 -1.59
CA CYS A 145 -2.24 -13.42 -0.31
C CYS A 145 -3.57 -12.74 0.05
N GLY A 146 -4.46 -13.48 0.72
CA GLY A 146 -5.74 -12.91 1.18
C GLY A 146 -5.60 -11.91 2.33
N ASN A 147 -4.54 -12.03 3.14
CA ASN A 147 -4.30 -11.17 4.29
C ASN A 147 -2.79 -11.00 4.56
N ILE A 148 -2.45 -10.11 5.50
CA ILE A 148 -1.06 -9.80 5.86
C ILE A 148 -0.35 -10.95 6.57
N ASP A 149 -1.07 -11.77 7.33
CA ASP A 149 -0.45 -12.87 8.09
C ASP A 149 0.05 -13.97 7.14
N LEU A 150 -0.72 -14.28 6.10
CA LEU A 150 -0.30 -15.16 5.00
C LEU A 150 0.86 -14.56 4.21
N ALA A 151 0.83 -13.25 3.95
CA ALA A 151 1.92 -12.56 3.26
C ALA A 151 3.23 -12.58 4.06
N LEU A 152 3.15 -12.40 5.39
CA LEU A 152 4.32 -12.50 6.28
C LEU A 152 4.85 -13.93 6.37
N ALA A 153 3.98 -14.95 6.41
CA ALA A 153 4.39 -16.34 6.36
C ALA A 153 5.13 -16.64 5.03
N ARG A 154 4.56 -16.20 3.91
CA ARG A 154 5.18 -16.33 2.60
C ARG A 154 6.52 -15.61 2.50
N ALA A 155 6.63 -14.41 3.08
CA ALA A 155 7.89 -13.66 3.12
C ALA A 155 8.98 -14.42 3.89
N LYS A 156 8.63 -15.09 5.00
CA LYS A 156 9.58 -15.93 5.75
C LYS A 156 10.09 -17.09 4.91
N GLU A 157 9.20 -17.80 4.22
CA GLU A 157 9.60 -18.88 3.31
C GLU A 157 10.59 -18.41 2.23
N LEU A 158 10.32 -17.25 1.62
CA LEU A 158 11.20 -16.68 0.59
C LEU A 158 12.58 -16.30 1.14
N ILE A 159 12.64 -15.80 2.38
CA ILE A 159 13.91 -15.49 3.05
C ILE A 159 14.69 -16.78 3.33
N GLU A 160 14.04 -17.79 3.90
CA GLU A 160 14.68 -19.08 4.21
C GLU A 160 15.21 -19.79 2.96
N ILE A 161 14.52 -19.67 1.82
CA ILE A 161 14.97 -20.22 0.53
C ILE A 161 16.22 -19.49 0.01
N ARG A 162 16.33 -18.17 0.21
CA ARG A 162 17.49 -17.38 -0.25
C ARG A 162 18.72 -17.51 0.63
N GLU A 163 18.55 -17.90 1.90
CA GLU A 163 19.66 -18.08 2.85
C GLU A 163 20.26 -19.49 2.84
N LYS A 164 19.62 -20.44 2.15
CA LYS A 164 20.16 -21.78 1.88
C LYS A 164 20.98 -21.81 0.60
#